data_AF-A0A0Q8G101-F1
#
_entry.id   AF-A0A0Q8G101-F1
#
_cell.length_a   1.000
_cell.length_b   1.000
_cell.length_c   1.000
_cell.angle_alpha   90.00
_cell.angle_beta   90.00
_cell.angle_gamma   90.00
#
_symmetry.space_group_name_H-M   'P 1'
#
loop_
_entity.id
_entity.type
_entity.pdbx_description
1 polymer ?
#
loop_
_entity_poly.entity_id
_entity_poly.type
_entity_poly.pdbx_seq_one_letter_code
_entity_poly.pdbx_strand_id
1 'polypeptide(L)'
;MKISIAGLKIGWRTLAGALVGLAGGGGLLFAAGAIGAAPPPKPAYLQAFPYFAPKLTPQMPGDVDITLKTALEKAQKFAEVQREFDLYSWQMFLALAWPTNNQGQAAPSLTDTRFGAPRWTLWHNSADIYQTDGARPVACGLEPKARTLVLSRGLAKPVSKGLAAFSAQATANADPRGTRFLGVVSAVGELNAANLSEIDQAFTGPLIDQNGEFVFYEIMIDPNEVGYLCDKGLYNINGQVAFSKAGGKVDMPTGTPQQDWSGSFELKLAWRILKPGKDDFGRFYTNPAVVMDQGPNGQPVERKVIVGLVGLHIGHKSTTSPQWIWSTFEQVDNLDVDPVAHPKLAPSFFDPNCPICAVNQLPQQVNGVYPRIPTQVSRAIPIPGDKLALNAQAQAVLKQLGSVWQYYQLIDTQWPTNPKAAPSSWNGGLPNAITNKPGGNPTPVMLTNVTMETYFQTGNQQACHGEERPAGVNCPAVPPVWNSALNNKPPPLVKSDHPNTLTFQSESCMGCHSSAGIWTSYDPKTGTGAQSGQLSADFSWLPSQKASYQTGGQ
;
A
#
# COMPACT_ATOMS: atom_id res chain seq x y z
N MET A 1 30.09 -33.36 56.92
CA MET A 1 31.16 -34.38 56.83
C MET A 1 31.09 -34.98 55.42
N LYS A 2 32.14 -34.80 54.62
CA LYS A 2 32.28 -35.32 53.25
C LYS A 2 32.45 -36.84 53.31
N ILE A 3 31.81 -37.59 52.41
CA ILE A 3 32.44 -38.73 51.72
C ILE A 3 31.91 -38.77 50.27
N SER A 4 32.83 -38.62 49.33
CA SER A 4 32.75 -38.92 47.88
C SER A 4 33.15 -40.40 47.71
N ILE A 5 32.78 -41.14 46.66
CA ILE A 5 33.64 -41.36 45.48
C ILE A 5 32.97 -42.34 44.47
N ALA A 6 33.08 -41.97 43.19
CA ALA A 6 33.27 -42.70 41.92
C ALA A 6 32.56 -44.05 41.61
N GLY A 7 31.77 -44.03 40.52
CA GLY A 7 32.22 -44.39 39.15
C GLY A 7 32.56 -45.85 38.83
N LEU A 8 31.96 -46.40 37.76
CA LEU A 8 32.69 -46.93 36.58
C LEU A 8 31.75 -47.30 35.42
N LYS A 9 32.28 -47.20 34.20
CA LYS A 9 31.68 -47.39 32.88
C LYS A 9 31.89 -48.82 32.34
N ILE A 10 31.36 -49.05 31.12
CA ILE A 10 31.77 -49.99 30.03
C ILE A 10 30.81 -51.18 29.92
N GLY A 11 30.30 -51.59 28.75
CA GLY A 11 30.56 -51.18 27.38
C GLY A 11 29.70 -51.95 26.37
N TRP A 12 29.79 -51.53 25.11
CA TRP A 12 29.14 -52.10 23.93
C TRP A 12 29.58 -53.53 23.58
N ARG A 13 28.65 -54.31 23.00
CA ARG A 13 28.90 -55.10 21.77
C ARG A 13 27.59 -55.58 21.11
N THR A 14 27.55 -55.35 19.81
CA THR A 14 26.64 -55.84 18.77
C THR A 14 26.62 -57.36 18.64
N LEU A 15 25.47 -57.93 18.27
CA LEU A 15 25.42 -59.11 17.39
C LEU A 15 24.06 -59.21 16.68
N ALA A 16 24.14 -59.48 15.38
CA ALA A 16 23.07 -59.52 14.42
C ALA A 16 22.42 -60.91 14.32
N GLY A 17 21.22 -60.93 13.73
CA GLY A 17 20.76 -62.04 12.89
C GLY A 17 19.67 -62.93 13.49
N ALA A 18 18.45 -62.85 12.94
CA ALA A 18 17.82 -63.92 12.17
C ALA A 18 16.30 -63.70 12.05
N LEU A 19 15.83 -63.61 10.81
CA LEU A 19 14.44 -63.77 10.39
C LEU A 19 13.99 -65.23 10.58
N VAL A 20 12.83 -65.46 11.19
CA VAL A 20 11.89 -66.55 10.83
C VAL A 20 10.48 -66.05 11.10
N GLY A 21 9.61 -66.08 10.09
CA GLY A 21 8.19 -65.80 10.22
C GLY A 21 7.38 -67.05 10.55
N LEU A 22 6.20 -66.86 11.13
CA LEU A 22 4.92 -67.42 10.66
C LEU A 22 3.78 -67.08 11.63
N ALA A 23 2.77 -66.43 11.06
CA ALA A 23 1.32 -66.55 11.29
C ALA A 23 0.75 -66.93 12.67
N GLY A 24 -0.21 -66.12 13.13
CA GLY A 24 -1.37 -66.65 13.86
C GLY A 24 -2.02 -65.72 14.88
N GLY A 25 -3.06 -64.99 14.45
CA GLY A 25 -4.33 -64.88 15.19
C GLY A 25 -4.42 -63.94 16.41
N GLY A 26 -5.32 -62.95 16.29
CA GLY A 26 -6.17 -62.55 17.42
C GLY A 26 -5.93 -61.16 18.00
N GLY A 27 -6.84 -60.23 17.67
CA GLY A 27 -7.35 -59.22 18.60
C GLY A 27 -6.42 -58.07 18.98
N LEU A 28 -6.71 -56.88 18.44
CA LEU A 28 -6.98 -55.64 19.17
C LEU A 28 -7.08 -54.52 18.13
N LEU A 29 -8.32 -54.15 17.77
CA LEU A 29 -8.59 -52.88 17.08
C LEU A 29 -8.25 -51.76 18.07
N PHE A 30 -7.03 -51.24 18.01
CA PHE A 30 -6.75 -49.92 18.55
C PHE A 30 -7.50 -48.93 17.68
N ALA A 31 -8.66 -48.48 18.16
CA ALA A 31 -9.24 -47.23 17.71
C ALA A 31 -8.24 -46.13 18.07
N ALA A 32 -7.35 -45.83 17.12
CA ALA A 32 -6.57 -44.61 17.15
C ALA A 32 -7.58 -43.46 17.01
N GLY A 33 -8.13 -43.02 18.14
CA GLY A 33 -8.84 -41.76 18.21
C GLY A 33 -7.87 -40.71 17.68
N ALA A 34 -8.18 -40.15 16.51
CA ALA A 34 -7.49 -38.98 16.02
C ALA A 34 -7.69 -37.91 17.09
N ILE A 35 -6.68 -37.71 17.94
CA ILE A 35 -6.62 -36.55 18.82
C ILE A 35 -6.47 -35.38 17.86
N GLY A 36 -7.60 -34.81 17.44
CA GLY A 36 -7.60 -33.60 16.64
C GLY A 36 -6.78 -32.56 17.38
N ALA A 37 -5.71 -32.07 16.74
CA ALA A 37 -4.93 -30.98 17.29
C ALA A 37 -5.89 -29.83 17.64
N ALA A 38 -5.73 -29.25 18.83
CA ALA A 38 -6.53 -28.09 19.22
C ALA A 38 -6.40 -27.01 18.14
N PRO A 39 -7.50 -26.31 17.77
CA PRO A 39 -7.43 -25.24 16.78
C PRO A 39 -6.39 -24.20 17.23
N PRO A 40 -5.66 -23.59 16.27
CA PRO A 40 -4.64 -22.60 16.61
C PRO A 40 -5.26 -21.47 17.44
N PRO A 41 -4.53 -20.91 18.41
CA PRO A 41 -5.04 -19.82 19.24
C PRO A 41 -5.38 -18.62 18.36
N LYS A 42 -6.50 -17.97 18.68
CA LYS A 42 -6.96 -16.77 17.98
C LYS A 42 -5.86 -15.69 17.99
N PRO A 43 -5.58 -15.01 16.85
CA PRO A 43 -4.61 -13.92 16.80
C PRO A 43 -4.87 -12.85 17.86
N ALA A 44 -3.79 -12.24 18.38
CA ALA A 44 -3.87 -11.28 19.48
C ALA A 44 -4.80 -10.08 19.18
N TYR A 45 -4.75 -9.56 17.95
CA TYR A 45 -5.56 -8.43 17.50
C TYR A 45 -7.07 -8.73 17.46
N LEU A 46 -7.46 -10.01 17.44
CA LEU A 46 -8.86 -10.44 17.45
C LEU A 46 -9.34 -10.91 18.84
N GLN A 47 -8.52 -10.81 19.88
CA GLN A 47 -8.90 -11.26 21.23
C GLN A 47 -10.12 -10.50 21.79
N ALA A 48 -10.32 -9.25 21.37
CA ALA A 48 -11.45 -8.42 21.74
C ALA A 48 -12.54 -8.31 20.65
N PHE A 49 -12.48 -9.13 19.59
CA PHE A 49 -13.40 -9.04 18.45
C PHE A 49 -14.87 -8.98 18.90
N PRO A 50 -15.69 -8.07 18.35
CA PRO A 50 -15.44 -7.19 17.18
C PRO A 50 -14.77 -5.84 17.52
N TYR A 51 -14.29 -5.67 18.74
CA TYR A 51 -13.66 -4.44 19.22
C TYR A 51 -12.14 -4.45 18.99
N PHE A 52 -11.57 -3.26 19.00
CA PHE A 52 -10.11 -3.08 18.95
C PHE A 52 -9.45 -3.70 20.21
N ALA A 53 -8.43 -4.53 20.01
CA ALA A 53 -7.74 -5.18 21.11
C ALA A 53 -6.85 -4.20 21.90
N PRO A 54 -6.98 -4.12 23.24
CA PRO A 54 -6.13 -3.23 24.03
C PRO A 54 -4.67 -3.70 24.11
N LYS A 55 -4.44 -5.01 23.94
CA LYS A 55 -3.10 -5.60 23.91
C LYS A 55 -2.56 -5.59 22.47
N LEU A 56 -1.68 -4.64 22.18
CA LEU A 56 -1.02 -4.51 20.89
C LEU A 56 0.10 -5.56 20.71
N THR A 57 0.45 -5.85 19.46
CA THR A 57 1.50 -6.80 19.09
C THR A 57 2.25 -6.32 17.85
N PRO A 58 3.55 -6.62 17.70
CA PRO A 58 4.31 -6.36 16.48
C PRO A 58 4.09 -7.42 15.38
N GLN A 59 3.24 -8.42 15.61
CA GLN A 59 2.94 -9.47 14.63
C GLN A 59 2.21 -8.90 13.41
N MET A 60 2.56 -9.33 12.22
CA MET A 60 1.86 -8.99 10.98
C MET A 60 1.48 -10.29 10.28
N PRO A 61 0.35 -10.90 10.66
CA PRO A 61 -0.11 -12.15 10.05
C PRO A 61 -0.18 -12.00 8.52
N GLY A 62 0.07 -13.08 7.77
CA GLY A 62 0.03 -13.03 6.30
C GLY A 62 -1.38 -13.05 5.70
N ASP A 63 -2.43 -13.07 6.51
CA ASP A 63 -3.83 -12.97 6.06
C ASP A 63 -4.75 -12.71 7.27
N VAL A 64 -6.03 -12.44 7.00
CA VAL A 64 -7.10 -12.48 8.01
C VAL A 64 -7.30 -13.91 8.57
N ASP A 65 -8.05 -14.05 9.67
CA ASP A 65 -8.35 -15.37 10.23
C ASP A 65 -9.40 -16.08 9.36
N ILE A 66 -8.92 -16.96 8.48
CA ILE A 66 -9.78 -17.69 7.52
C ILE A 66 -10.92 -18.45 8.21
N THR A 67 -10.69 -18.94 9.44
CA THR A 67 -11.73 -19.69 10.19
C THR A 67 -12.84 -18.75 10.63
N LEU A 68 -12.48 -17.59 11.21
CA LEU A 68 -13.43 -16.56 11.59
C LEU A 68 -14.20 -16.02 10.38
N LYS A 69 -13.49 -15.61 9.33
CA LYS A 69 -14.09 -15.13 8.07
C LYS A 69 -15.11 -16.12 7.52
N THR A 70 -14.72 -17.38 7.36
CA THR A 70 -15.61 -18.43 6.82
C THR A 70 -16.86 -18.62 7.68
N ALA A 71 -16.70 -18.60 9.01
CA ALA A 71 -17.82 -18.74 9.93
C ALA A 71 -18.80 -17.56 9.83
N LEU A 72 -18.28 -16.33 9.73
CA LEU A 72 -19.08 -15.11 9.58
C LEU A 72 -19.79 -15.05 8.22
N GLU A 73 -19.12 -15.41 7.13
CA GLU A 73 -19.73 -15.49 5.79
C GLU A 73 -20.85 -16.52 5.74
N LYS A 74 -20.64 -17.71 6.32
CA LYS A 74 -21.69 -18.74 6.43
C LYS A 74 -22.89 -18.25 7.26
N ALA A 75 -22.65 -17.41 8.25
CA ALA A 75 -23.69 -16.78 9.06
C ALA A 75 -24.27 -15.51 8.42
N GLN A 76 -23.83 -15.12 7.21
CA GLN A 76 -24.23 -13.90 6.50
C GLN A 76 -23.98 -12.61 7.30
N LYS A 77 -22.95 -12.62 8.16
CA LYS A 77 -22.53 -11.51 9.02
C LYS A 77 -21.47 -10.64 8.34
N PHE A 78 -21.82 -10.05 7.19
CA PHE A 78 -20.85 -9.37 6.33
C PHE A 78 -20.24 -8.11 6.97
N ALA A 79 -20.98 -7.40 7.83
CA ALA A 79 -20.44 -6.27 8.58
C ALA A 79 -19.32 -6.71 9.53
N GLU A 80 -19.46 -7.87 10.16
CA GLU A 80 -18.43 -8.47 10.99
C GLU A 80 -17.25 -9.01 10.19
N VAL A 81 -17.45 -9.47 8.95
CA VAL A 81 -16.35 -9.80 8.03
C VAL A 81 -15.56 -8.54 7.70
N GLN A 82 -16.23 -7.45 7.30
CA GLN A 82 -15.57 -6.16 7.08
C GLN A 82 -14.80 -5.72 8.33
N ARG A 83 -15.41 -5.84 9.52
CA ARG A 83 -14.74 -5.52 10.78
C ARG A 83 -13.46 -6.32 11.02
N GLU A 84 -13.41 -7.59 10.61
CA GLU A 84 -12.20 -8.40 10.68
C GLU A 84 -11.08 -7.82 9.81
N PHE A 85 -11.40 -7.43 8.57
CA PHE A 85 -10.45 -6.75 7.67
C PHE A 85 -10.01 -5.39 8.22
N ASP A 86 -10.90 -4.61 8.81
CA ASP A 86 -10.55 -3.32 9.42
C ASP A 86 -9.59 -3.48 10.61
N LEU A 87 -9.84 -4.49 11.46
CA LEU A 87 -8.95 -4.85 12.58
C LEU A 87 -7.60 -5.36 12.08
N TYR A 88 -7.59 -6.12 10.99
CA TYR A 88 -6.37 -6.58 10.33
C TYR A 88 -5.56 -5.41 9.75
N SER A 89 -6.22 -4.42 9.13
CA SER A 89 -5.57 -3.19 8.64
C SER A 89 -4.93 -2.39 9.76
N TRP A 90 -5.61 -2.23 10.90
CA TRP A 90 -5.00 -1.63 12.09
C TRP A 90 -3.81 -2.45 12.61
N GLN A 91 -3.89 -3.78 12.60
CA GLN A 91 -2.77 -4.64 13.00
C GLN A 91 -1.57 -4.48 12.06
N MET A 92 -1.77 -4.43 10.73
CA MET A 92 -0.71 -4.15 9.77
C MET A 92 -0.09 -2.77 10.02
N PHE A 93 -0.92 -1.73 10.16
CA PHE A 93 -0.46 -0.37 10.44
C PHE A 93 0.46 -0.33 11.67
N LEU A 94 0.03 -0.92 12.79
CA LEU A 94 0.78 -0.91 14.04
C LEU A 94 2.04 -1.78 14.00
N ALA A 95 2.01 -2.92 13.30
CA ALA A 95 3.17 -3.78 13.12
C ALA A 95 4.26 -3.11 12.26
N LEU A 96 3.87 -2.41 11.19
CA LEU A 96 4.78 -1.62 10.35
C LEU A 96 5.34 -0.42 11.10
N ALA A 97 4.49 0.24 11.90
CA ALA A 97 4.83 1.37 12.75
C ALA A 97 5.69 0.99 13.98
N TRP A 98 5.82 -0.30 14.28
CA TRP A 98 6.50 -0.77 15.49
C TRP A 98 8.00 -0.45 15.46
N PRO A 99 8.58 0.17 16.51
CA PRO A 99 10.02 0.45 16.57
C PRO A 99 10.87 -0.83 16.47
N THR A 100 11.95 -0.78 15.69
CA THR A 100 12.89 -1.90 15.55
C THR A 100 14.34 -1.45 15.60
N ASN A 101 15.22 -2.35 16.05
CA ASN A 101 16.66 -2.19 15.90
C ASN A 101 17.11 -2.55 14.47
N ASN A 102 18.42 -2.46 14.22
CA ASN A 102 19.01 -2.74 12.89
C ASN A 102 19.04 -4.23 12.53
N GLN A 103 18.64 -5.12 13.43
CA GLN A 103 18.46 -6.55 13.18
C GLN A 103 16.99 -6.89 12.89
N GLY A 104 16.10 -5.89 12.81
CA GLY A 104 14.67 -6.09 12.59
C GLY A 104 13.95 -6.69 13.80
N GLN A 105 14.56 -6.67 14.99
CA GLN A 105 13.90 -7.10 16.22
C GLN A 105 12.95 -5.99 16.69
N ALA A 106 11.74 -6.37 17.10
CA ALA A 106 10.75 -5.43 17.62
C ALA A 106 11.12 -4.96 19.02
N ALA A 107 10.87 -3.68 19.31
CA ALA A 107 10.97 -3.14 20.66
C ALA A 107 9.95 -3.82 21.60
N PRO A 108 10.17 -3.80 22.93
CA PRO A 108 9.21 -4.38 23.89
C PRO A 108 7.81 -3.75 23.85
N SER A 109 7.69 -2.50 23.39
CA SER A 109 6.42 -1.79 23.26
C SER A 109 6.44 -0.83 22.06
N LEU A 110 5.26 -0.49 21.54
CA LEU A 110 5.07 0.44 20.42
C LEU A 110 5.65 1.84 20.69
N THR A 111 5.71 2.25 21.96
CA THR A 111 6.11 3.60 22.38
C THR A 111 7.58 3.70 22.79
N ASP A 112 8.34 2.60 22.73
CA ASP A 112 9.79 2.62 22.93
C ASP A 112 10.51 3.08 21.65
N THR A 113 10.24 4.32 21.23
CA THR A 113 10.77 4.91 19.99
C THR A 113 12.28 5.14 20.04
N ARG A 114 12.89 5.12 21.23
CA ARG A 114 14.36 5.17 21.41
C ARG A 114 15.04 3.88 20.97
N PHE A 115 14.30 2.77 20.88
CA PHE A 115 14.80 1.49 20.40
C PHE A 115 15.21 1.53 18.92
N GLY A 116 14.54 2.37 18.13
CA GLY A 116 14.87 2.62 16.74
C GLY A 116 13.67 3.10 15.92
N ALA A 117 13.89 3.32 14.63
CA ALA A 117 12.84 3.72 13.70
C ALA A 117 11.81 2.59 13.48
N PRO A 118 10.60 2.92 12.99
CA PRO A 118 9.59 1.93 12.63
C PRO A 118 10.10 0.86 11.68
N ARG A 119 9.51 -0.33 11.75
CA ARG A 119 9.93 -1.50 10.98
C ARG A 119 9.94 -1.27 9.47
N TRP A 120 8.98 -0.53 8.93
CA TRP A 120 8.91 -0.25 7.49
C TRP A 120 10.15 0.49 6.96
N THR A 121 10.92 1.17 7.82
CA THR A 121 12.18 1.84 7.42
C THR A 121 13.29 0.85 7.04
N LEU A 122 13.08 -0.45 7.27
CA LEU A 122 13.97 -1.54 6.87
C LEU A 122 13.61 -2.12 5.49
N TRP A 123 12.57 -1.61 4.84
CA TRP A 123 12.15 -2.06 3.52
C TRP A 123 12.91 -1.35 2.41
N HIS A 124 12.82 -1.87 1.18
CA HIS A 124 13.47 -1.25 0.04
C HIS A 124 12.67 -0.05 -0.42
N ASN A 125 13.34 1.07 -0.69
CA ASN A 125 12.67 2.15 -1.39
C ASN A 125 12.52 1.78 -2.87
N SER A 126 11.38 2.10 -3.49
CA SER A 126 11.16 1.79 -4.92
C SER A 126 12.27 2.33 -5.83
N ALA A 127 12.90 3.48 -5.52
CA ALA A 127 14.00 4.02 -6.32
C ALA A 127 15.30 3.18 -6.25
N ASP A 128 15.48 2.38 -5.18
CA ASP A 128 16.60 1.44 -5.09
C ASP A 128 16.37 0.18 -5.95
N ILE A 129 15.11 -0.12 -6.28
CA ILE A 129 14.71 -1.27 -7.10
C ILE A 129 14.50 -0.88 -8.56
N TYR A 130 13.90 0.27 -8.83
CA TYR A 130 13.64 0.78 -10.16
C TYR A 130 14.59 1.92 -10.46
N GLN A 131 15.82 1.55 -10.84
CA GLN A 131 16.88 2.49 -11.13
C GLN A 131 16.54 3.33 -12.37
N THR A 132 16.80 4.63 -12.33
CA THR A 132 16.45 5.56 -13.43
C THR A 132 17.20 5.29 -14.74
N ASP A 133 18.28 4.51 -14.69
CA ASP A 133 19.06 4.04 -15.84
C ASP A 133 18.77 2.56 -16.20
N GLY A 134 17.79 1.95 -15.55
CA GLY A 134 17.42 0.54 -15.74
C GLY A 134 18.45 -0.46 -15.24
N ALA A 135 19.52 -0.02 -14.57
CA ALA A 135 20.57 -0.91 -14.08
C ALA A 135 20.04 -1.93 -13.07
N ARG A 136 20.68 -3.11 -13.00
CA ARG A 136 20.37 -4.13 -12.00
C ARG A 136 20.50 -3.54 -10.58
N PRO A 137 19.44 -3.62 -9.76
CA PRO A 137 19.48 -3.17 -8.37
C PRO A 137 20.52 -3.90 -7.56
N VAL A 138 21.12 -3.20 -6.60
CA VAL A 138 22.07 -3.81 -5.65
C VAL A 138 21.42 -4.99 -4.93
N ALA A 139 20.16 -4.84 -4.50
CA ALA A 139 19.40 -5.90 -3.85
C ALA A 139 19.35 -7.20 -4.67
N CYS A 140 19.25 -7.11 -5.99
CA CYS A 140 19.19 -8.28 -6.86
C CYS A 140 20.53 -9.00 -7.01
N GLY A 141 21.64 -8.40 -6.59
CA GLY A 141 22.95 -9.04 -6.50
C GLY A 141 23.23 -9.71 -5.14
N LEU A 142 22.36 -9.50 -4.14
CA LEU A 142 22.51 -10.09 -2.81
C LEU A 142 21.86 -11.48 -2.75
N GLU A 143 22.37 -12.33 -1.85
CA GLU A 143 21.70 -13.58 -1.47
C GLU A 143 20.35 -13.30 -0.79
N PRO A 144 19.33 -14.18 -0.93
CA PRO A 144 17.98 -13.93 -0.41
C PRO A 144 17.91 -13.48 1.05
N LYS A 145 18.71 -14.08 1.95
CA LYS A 145 18.75 -13.69 3.37
C LYS A 145 19.19 -12.24 3.58
N ALA A 146 20.11 -11.75 2.75
CA ALA A 146 20.62 -10.38 2.83
C ALA A 146 19.67 -9.35 2.19
N ARG A 147 18.63 -9.77 1.46
CA ARG A 147 17.59 -8.87 0.91
C ARG A 147 16.52 -8.48 1.93
N THR A 148 16.50 -9.13 3.10
CA THR A 148 15.39 -9.03 4.07
C THR A 148 15.35 -7.72 4.87
N LEU A 149 16.47 -7.00 4.98
CA LEU A 149 16.56 -5.76 5.75
C LEU A 149 17.47 -4.75 5.03
N VAL A 150 17.01 -3.50 4.93
CA VAL A 150 17.74 -2.38 4.34
C VAL A 150 18.13 -1.41 5.44
N LEU A 151 19.44 -1.23 5.63
CA LEU A 151 19.98 -0.31 6.65
C LEU A 151 20.44 1.02 6.08
N SER A 152 20.63 1.12 4.78
CA SER A 152 21.05 2.34 4.11
C SER A 152 20.46 2.41 2.70
N ARG A 153 20.31 3.65 2.23
CA ARG A 153 19.76 3.95 0.90
C ARG A 153 20.87 4.33 -0.07
N GLY A 154 20.77 3.86 -1.31
CA GLY A 154 21.69 4.26 -2.39
C GLY A 154 21.33 5.63 -2.93
N LEU A 155 22.04 6.68 -2.51
CA LEU A 155 21.74 8.07 -2.92
C LEU A 155 22.66 8.60 -4.03
N ALA A 156 23.53 7.74 -4.57
CA ALA A 156 24.38 8.08 -5.71
C ALA A 156 23.59 8.27 -7.02
N LYS A 157 22.33 7.84 -7.04
CA LYS A 157 21.41 7.97 -8.16
C LYS A 157 20.19 8.80 -7.76
N PRO A 158 19.50 9.45 -8.73
CA PRO A 158 18.29 10.18 -8.47
C PRO A 158 17.20 9.31 -7.83
N VAL A 159 16.44 9.89 -6.91
CA VAL A 159 15.30 9.22 -6.27
C VAL A 159 14.05 9.21 -7.14
N SER A 160 14.05 9.95 -8.25
CA SER A 160 13.05 9.87 -9.32
C SER A 160 13.64 10.30 -10.66
N LYS A 161 13.00 9.88 -11.75
CA LYS A 161 13.39 10.24 -13.11
C LYS A 161 13.25 11.75 -13.32
N GLY A 162 14.20 12.34 -14.03
CA GLY A 162 14.23 13.78 -14.29
C GLY A 162 14.77 14.64 -13.15
N LEU A 163 15.06 14.05 -11.98
CA LEU A 163 15.76 14.73 -10.89
C LEU A 163 17.26 14.43 -10.95
N ALA A 164 18.05 15.30 -10.31
CA ALA A 164 19.45 15.02 -9.99
C ALA A 164 19.54 14.08 -8.77
N ALA A 165 20.67 13.40 -8.63
CA ALA A 165 21.02 12.75 -7.37
C ALA A 165 21.24 13.82 -6.28
N PHE A 166 21.01 13.45 -5.02
CA PHE A 166 21.28 14.35 -3.91
C PHE A 166 22.78 14.64 -3.78
N SER A 167 23.13 15.88 -3.45
CA SER A 167 24.51 16.28 -3.21
C SER A 167 25.07 15.62 -1.95
N ALA A 168 26.37 15.33 -1.96
CA ALA A 168 27.06 14.76 -0.80
C ALA A 168 26.87 15.61 0.47
N GLN A 169 26.78 16.93 0.31
CA GLN A 169 26.54 17.87 1.41
C GLN A 169 25.12 17.76 1.98
N ALA A 170 24.13 17.53 1.12
CA ALA A 170 22.75 17.33 1.54
C ALA A 170 22.59 16.01 2.30
N THR A 171 23.27 14.94 1.87
CA THR A 171 23.20 13.61 2.51
C THR A 171 24.14 13.46 3.72
N ALA A 172 25.05 14.40 3.95
CA ALA A 172 26.02 14.32 5.04
C ALA A 172 25.36 14.19 6.41
N ASN A 173 25.86 13.24 7.21
CA ASN A 173 25.41 12.94 8.58
C ASN A 173 23.93 12.54 8.71
N ALA A 174 23.27 12.16 7.61
CA ALA A 174 21.91 11.67 7.66
C ALA A 174 21.83 10.33 8.40
N ASP A 175 20.87 10.19 9.32
CA ASP A 175 20.50 8.90 9.87
C ASP A 175 19.99 8.00 8.72
N PRO A 176 20.62 6.85 8.44
CA PRO A 176 20.24 5.97 7.33
C PRO A 176 18.80 5.45 7.38
N ARG A 177 18.23 5.28 8.58
CA ARG A 177 16.85 4.80 8.78
C ARG A 177 15.89 5.92 9.22
N GLY A 178 16.41 6.95 9.86
CA GLY A 178 15.63 8.07 10.40
C GLY A 178 15.43 9.23 9.41
N THR A 179 16.34 9.44 8.47
CA THR A 179 16.27 10.57 7.52
C THR A 179 15.58 10.15 6.22
N ARG A 180 14.60 10.92 5.74
CA ARG A 180 13.93 10.68 4.46
C ARG A 180 14.61 11.45 3.33
N PHE A 181 14.57 10.89 2.12
CA PHE A 181 15.10 11.52 0.90
C PHE A 181 14.00 11.51 -0.16
N LEU A 182 13.42 12.68 -0.41
CA LEU A 182 12.14 12.80 -1.10
C LEU A 182 12.28 13.75 -2.29
N GLY A 183 11.77 13.39 -3.46
CA GLY A 183 11.64 14.33 -4.57
C GLY A 183 10.22 14.88 -4.65
N VAL A 184 10.03 16.10 -5.17
CA VAL A 184 8.68 16.51 -5.62
C VAL A 184 8.30 15.56 -6.74
N VAL A 185 7.49 14.58 -6.35
CA VAL A 185 6.92 13.58 -7.23
C VAL A 185 5.42 13.77 -7.15
N SER A 186 4.74 13.54 -8.26
CA SER A 186 3.36 13.14 -8.15
C SER A 186 3.25 11.81 -7.42
N ALA A 187 2.06 11.43 -6.95
CA ALA A 187 1.94 10.24 -6.12
C ALA A 187 2.27 8.91 -6.87
N VAL A 188 2.52 8.92 -8.19
CA VAL A 188 3.10 7.77 -8.94
C VAL A 188 4.54 7.96 -9.41
N GLY A 189 5.14 9.13 -9.25
CA GLY A 189 6.58 9.32 -9.44
C GLY A 189 7.02 10.36 -10.45
N GLU A 190 6.16 10.83 -11.35
CA GLU A 190 6.58 11.75 -12.43
C GLU A 190 5.62 12.92 -12.57
N LEU A 191 6.17 14.14 -12.70
CA LEU A 191 5.44 15.37 -13.02
C LEU A 191 5.46 15.69 -14.52
N ASN A 192 5.83 14.73 -15.39
CA ASN A 192 5.94 14.96 -16.83
C ASN A 192 4.61 14.67 -17.53
N ALA A 193 3.89 15.75 -17.85
CA ALA A 193 2.56 15.78 -18.48
C ALA A 193 2.52 15.33 -19.97
N ALA A 194 3.43 14.47 -20.43
CA ALA A 194 3.62 14.20 -21.85
C ALA A 194 2.81 13.02 -22.42
N ASN A 195 2.24 12.14 -21.58
CA ASN A 195 1.29 11.12 -22.02
C ASN A 195 0.26 10.98 -20.91
N LEU A 196 -1.00 11.38 -21.17
CA LEU A 196 -2.07 11.27 -20.20
C LEU A 196 -2.94 10.06 -20.54
N SER A 197 -2.58 8.90 -20.00
CA SER A 197 -3.54 7.81 -19.76
C SER A 197 -4.44 8.17 -18.57
N GLU A 198 -5.53 7.43 -18.35
CA GLU A 198 -6.42 7.65 -17.18
C GLU A 198 -5.63 7.61 -15.87
N ILE A 199 -4.62 6.75 -15.80
CA ILE A 199 -3.66 6.60 -14.69
C ILE A 199 -2.92 7.91 -14.38
N ASP A 200 -2.51 8.66 -15.40
CA ASP A 200 -1.69 9.85 -15.23
C ASP A 200 -2.48 11.02 -14.62
N GLN A 201 -3.79 11.09 -14.88
CA GLN A 201 -4.66 12.16 -14.37
C GLN A 201 -4.74 12.19 -12.83
N ALA A 202 -4.53 11.06 -12.14
CA ALA A 202 -4.54 11.00 -10.68
C ALA A 202 -3.33 11.69 -10.06
N PHE A 203 -2.29 11.88 -10.87
CA PHE A 203 -0.96 12.23 -10.42
C PHE A 203 -0.34 13.33 -11.32
N THR A 204 -1.16 14.16 -11.96
CA THR A 204 -0.71 15.21 -12.88
C THR A 204 -0.20 16.49 -12.21
N GLY A 205 -0.28 16.62 -10.89
CA GLY A 205 0.15 17.83 -10.18
C GLY A 205 0.53 17.57 -8.72
N PRO A 206 1.31 18.47 -8.10
CA PRO A 206 1.64 18.38 -6.69
C PRO A 206 0.39 18.62 -5.83
N LEU A 207 0.39 18.12 -4.60
CA LEU A 207 -0.53 18.56 -3.55
C LEU A 207 0.18 19.66 -2.74
N ILE A 208 -0.49 20.79 -2.51
CA ILE A 208 0.06 21.93 -1.78
C ILE A 208 -0.78 22.13 -0.51
N ASP A 209 -0.13 22.13 0.65
CA ASP A 209 -0.79 22.31 1.95
C ASP A 209 -1.21 23.77 2.22
N GLN A 210 -1.96 24.00 3.31
CA GLN A 210 -2.39 25.35 3.71
C GLN A 210 -1.25 26.27 4.18
N ASN A 211 -0.02 25.75 4.32
CA ASN A 211 1.19 26.52 4.54
C ASN A 211 1.94 26.87 3.24
N GLY A 212 1.43 26.45 2.07
CA GLY A 212 2.06 26.66 0.77
C GLY A 212 3.22 25.70 0.47
N GLU A 213 3.38 24.63 1.24
CA GLU A 213 4.42 23.60 1.03
C GLU A 213 3.88 22.44 0.19
N PHE A 214 4.75 21.82 -0.61
CA PHE A 214 4.37 20.59 -1.32
C PHE A 214 4.30 19.41 -0.37
N VAL A 215 3.41 18.48 -0.69
CA VAL A 215 3.42 17.13 -0.16
C VAL A 215 4.34 16.26 -1.02
N PHE A 216 5.13 15.43 -0.34
CA PHE A 216 6.11 14.54 -0.93
C PHE A 216 5.70 13.10 -0.72
N TYR A 217 6.10 12.21 -1.63
CA TYR A 217 5.73 10.80 -1.54
C TYR A 217 6.95 9.89 -1.56
N GLU A 218 6.83 8.76 -0.88
CA GLU A 218 7.76 7.64 -1.00
C GLU A 218 7.00 6.33 -1.09
N ILE A 219 7.59 5.36 -1.79
CA ILE A 219 7.06 4.01 -1.94
C ILE A 219 8.09 3.04 -1.39
N MET A 220 7.64 2.17 -0.50
CA MET A 220 8.44 1.13 0.14
C MET A 220 7.92 -0.24 -0.28
N ILE A 221 8.83 -1.12 -0.68
CA ILE A 221 8.56 -2.46 -1.20
C ILE A 221 9.12 -3.48 -0.23
N ASP A 222 8.29 -4.44 0.17
CA ASP A 222 8.71 -5.47 1.10
C ASP A 222 9.74 -6.44 0.48
N PRO A 223 10.54 -7.12 1.31
CA PRO A 223 11.55 -8.05 0.82
C PRO A 223 11.03 -9.25 0.01
N ASN A 224 9.80 -9.72 0.25
CA ASN A 224 9.21 -10.82 -0.50
C ASN A 224 8.97 -10.39 -1.95
N GLU A 225 8.35 -9.23 -2.16
CA GLU A 225 8.15 -8.68 -3.49
C GLU A 225 9.49 -8.35 -4.17
N VAL A 226 10.44 -7.72 -3.48
CA VAL A 226 11.78 -7.45 -4.05
C VAL A 226 12.46 -8.74 -4.49
N GLY A 227 12.36 -9.81 -3.70
CA GLY A 227 12.86 -11.14 -4.07
C GLY A 227 12.27 -11.59 -5.41
N TYR A 228 10.94 -11.51 -5.54
CA TYR A 228 10.24 -11.86 -6.77
C TYR A 228 10.65 -11.00 -7.98
N LEU A 229 10.68 -9.68 -7.81
CA LEU A 229 11.07 -8.73 -8.87
C LEU A 229 12.48 -9.02 -9.38
N CYS A 230 13.42 -9.30 -8.47
CA CYS A 230 14.79 -9.67 -8.81
C CYS A 230 14.87 -11.01 -9.55
N ASP A 231 14.19 -12.04 -9.04
CA ASP A 231 14.26 -13.40 -9.57
C ASP A 231 13.59 -13.52 -10.95
N LYS A 232 12.58 -12.67 -11.23
CA LYS A 232 11.88 -12.61 -12.51
C LYS A 232 12.41 -11.54 -13.47
N GLY A 233 13.35 -10.71 -13.03
CA GLY A 233 13.90 -9.62 -13.84
C GLY A 233 12.89 -8.49 -14.12
N LEU A 234 11.91 -8.28 -13.25
CA LEU A 234 10.82 -7.31 -13.48
C LEU A 234 11.20 -5.87 -13.07
N TYR A 235 12.39 -5.66 -12.53
CA TYR A 235 12.88 -4.36 -12.06
C TYR A 235 13.28 -3.38 -13.18
N ASN A 236 13.42 -3.83 -14.43
CA ASN A 236 13.72 -2.98 -15.58
C ASN A 236 12.94 -3.39 -16.84
N ILE A 237 12.90 -2.50 -17.84
CA ILE A 237 12.12 -2.76 -19.07
C ILE A 237 12.67 -3.96 -19.84
N ASN A 238 13.99 -4.13 -19.91
CA ASN A 238 14.63 -5.24 -20.63
C ASN A 238 14.15 -6.60 -20.12
N GLY A 239 14.16 -6.80 -18.81
CA GLY A 239 13.76 -8.05 -18.17
C GLY A 239 12.25 -8.27 -18.22
N GLN A 240 11.42 -7.23 -18.12
CA GLN A 240 9.96 -7.35 -18.34
C GLN A 240 9.62 -7.80 -19.76
N VAL A 241 10.29 -7.25 -20.78
CA VAL A 241 10.10 -7.67 -22.17
C VAL A 241 10.54 -9.13 -22.36
N ALA A 242 11.66 -9.54 -21.77
CA ALA A 242 12.14 -10.92 -21.82
C ALA A 242 11.17 -11.89 -21.13
N PHE A 243 10.70 -11.55 -19.93
CA PHE A 243 9.72 -12.29 -19.16
C PHE A 243 8.40 -12.46 -19.93
N SER A 244 7.90 -11.37 -20.52
CA SER A 244 6.68 -11.38 -21.35
C SER A 244 6.82 -12.27 -22.57
N LYS A 245 7.93 -12.16 -23.31
CA LYS A 245 8.21 -13.00 -24.50
C LYS A 245 8.32 -14.49 -24.17
N ALA A 246 8.76 -14.83 -22.96
CA ALA A 246 8.78 -16.19 -22.46
C ALA A 246 7.39 -16.71 -22.01
N GLY A 247 6.33 -15.91 -22.16
CA GLY A 247 4.98 -16.26 -21.71
C GLY A 247 4.77 -16.14 -20.21
N GLY A 248 5.64 -15.40 -19.52
CA GLY A 248 5.55 -15.14 -18.09
C GLY A 248 4.25 -14.40 -17.72
N LYS A 249 3.72 -14.71 -16.53
CA LYS A 249 2.61 -14.00 -15.91
C LYS A 249 3.04 -13.59 -14.51
N VAL A 250 2.86 -12.31 -14.18
CA VAL A 250 3.17 -11.83 -12.83
C VAL A 250 2.20 -12.47 -11.85
N ASP A 251 2.75 -12.99 -10.77
CA ASP A 251 2.03 -13.60 -9.66
C ASP A 251 2.88 -13.38 -8.41
N MET A 252 2.60 -12.29 -7.72
CA MET A 252 3.35 -11.85 -6.56
C MET A 252 3.21 -12.85 -5.39
N PRO A 253 4.21 -12.92 -4.50
CA PRO A 253 4.13 -13.70 -3.27
C PRO A 253 2.79 -13.54 -2.52
N THR A 254 2.19 -14.66 -2.13
CA THR A 254 0.90 -14.69 -1.44
C THR A 254 1.09 -15.00 0.05
N GLY A 255 0.47 -14.19 0.91
CA GLY A 255 0.50 -14.39 2.35
C GLY A 255 -0.47 -15.46 2.86
N THR A 256 -0.15 -16.05 4.00
CA THR A 256 -0.98 -17.03 4.70
C THR A 256 -1.12 -16.68 6.19
N PRO A 257 -2.26 -17.00 6.84
CA PRO A 257 -2.47 -16.62 8.24
C PRO A 257 -1.46 -17.27 9.21
N GLN A 258 -0.88 -18.42 8.85
CA GLN A 258 0.04 -19.18 9.70
C GLN A 258 1.47 -18.64 9.66
N GLN A 259 1.80 -17.84 8.66
CA GLN A 259 3.16 -17.30 8.47
C GLN A 259 3.15 -15.79 8.65
N ASP A 260 3.74 -15.34 9.76
CA ASP A 260 3.98 -13.93 10.05
C ASP A 260 4.87 -13.33 8.93
N TRP A 261 4.54 -12.11 8.50
CA TRP A 261 5.25 -11.37 7.44
C TRP A 261 5.37 -12.11 6.10
N SER A 262 4.28 -12.77 5.68
CA SER A 262 4.21 -13.45 4.38
C SER A 262 3.32 -12.71 3.38
N GLY A 263 3.62 -12.91 2.10
CA GLY A 263 2.99 -12.20 0.99
C GLY A 263 3.74 -10.94 0.59
N SER A 264 3.34 -10.37 -0.54
CA SER A 264 3.83 -9.07 -1.00
C SER A 264 3.11 -7.93 -0.30
N PHE A 265 3.88 -6.92 0.11
CA PHE A 265 3.36 -5.68 0.64
C PHE A 265 4.00 -4.47 -0.06
N GLU A 266 3.15 -3.51 -0.38
CA GLU A 266 3.56 -2.20 -0.88
C GLU A 266 3.05 -1.10 0.05
N LEU A 267 3.94 -0.18 0.41
CA LEU A 267 3.56 1.03 1.15
C LEU A 267 3.74 2.24 0.25
N LYS A 268 2.80 3.16 0.34
CA LYS A 268 2.94 4.50 -0.21
C LYS A 268 2.67 5.49 0.90
N LEU A 269 3.60 6.40 1.13
CA LEU A 269 3.55 7.36 2.24
C LEU A 269 3.52 8.78 1.69
N ALA A 270 2.68 9.63 2.29
CA ALA A 270 2.56 11.05 1.98
C ALA A 270 3.11 11.88 3.14
N TRP A 271 4.01 12.81 2.83
CA TRP A 271 4.80 13.59 3.78
C TRP A 271 4.61 15.07 3.56
N ARG A 272 4.25 15.77 4.63
CA ARG A 272 4.08 17.23 4.67
C ARG A 272 5.27 17.87 5.36
N ILE A 273 5.78 18.99 4.84
CA ILE A 273 6.80 19.79 5.55
C ILE A 273 6.15 20.53 6.72
N LEU A 274 6.66 20.30 7.94
CA LEU A 274 6.16 20.96 9.14
C LEU A 274 6.90 22.27 9.40
N LYS A 275 6.15 23.29 9.84
CA LYS A 275 6.61 24.66 10.07
C LYS A 275 6.54 25.03 11.56
N PRO A 276 7.68 25.37 12.19
CA PRO A 276 7.69 25.88 13.56
C PRO A 276 6.76 27.10 13.70
N GLY A 277 5.98 27.13 14.78
CA GLY A 277 5.04 28.21 15.07
C GLY A 277 3.73 28.18 14.26
N LYS A 278 3.59 27.25 13.29
CA LYS A 278 2.33 27.01 12.57
C LYS A 278 1.77 25.61 12.83
N ASP A 279 2.64 24.62 12.93
CA ASP A 279 2.26 23.22 13.12
C ASP A 279 2.59 22.71 14.53
N ASP A 280 1.76 21.79 15.03
CA ASP A 280 2.04 21.03 16.25
C ASP A 280 2.71 19.71 15.90
N PHE A 281 4.04 19.67 16.04
CA PHE A 281 4.87 18.52 15.68
C PHE A 281 4.53 17.29 16.54
N GLY A 282 3.97 17.46 17.74
CA GLY A 282 3.61 16.35 18.63
C GLY A 282 2.44 15.51 18.12
N ARG A 283 1.73 15.99 17.09
CA ARG A 283 0.59 15.31 16.47
C ARG A 283 0.92 14.49 15.23
N PHE A 284 2.18 14.53 14.78
CA PHE A 284 2.64 13.83 13.59
C PHE A 284 3.74 12.85 13.92
N TYR A 285 3.78 11.72 13.23
CA TYR A 285 5.02 10.96 13.14
C TYR A 285 6.02 11.77 12.30
N THR A 286 7.08 12.27 12.94
CA THR A 286 8.02 13.22 12.33
C THR A 286 9.37 12.59 11.99
N ASN A 287 9.95 12.98 10.86
CA ASN A 287 11.31 12.62 10.48
C ASN A 287 12.07 13.82 9.93
N PRO A 288 13.39 13.90 10.15
CA PRO A 288 14.24 14.74 9.32
C PRO A 288 14.17 14.26 7.87
N ALA A 289 14.20 15.19 6.92
CA ALA A 289 14.22 14.88 5.51
C ALA A 289 15.10 15.85 4.71
N VAL A 290 15.65 15.33 3.62
CA VAL A 290 16.19 16.12 2.52
C VAL A 290 15.21 16.01 1.37
N VAL A 291 14.62 17.14 0.98
CA VAL A 291 13.68 17.20 -0.14
C VAL A 291 14.34 17.83 -1.36
N MET A 292 14.05 17.30 -2.55
CA MET A 292 14.35 17.93 -3.83
C MET A 292 13.10 18.69 -4.26
N ASP A 293 13.04 19.97 -3.87
CA ASP A 293 11.89 20.86 -4.02
C ASP A 293 11.94 21.66 -5.33
N GLN A 294 10.83 22.26 -5.75
CA GLN A 294 10.80 23.19 -6.88
C GLN A 294 11.16 24.61 -6.42
N GLY A 295 12.26 25.15 -6.92
CA GLY A 295 12.66 26.53 -6.70
C GLY A 295 11.74 27.55 -7.40
N PRO A 296 11.91 28.86 -7.10
CA PRO A 296 11.09 29.93 -7.69
C PRO A 296 11.17 30.03 -9.22
N ASN A 297 12.26 29.54 -9.82
CA ASN A 297 12.50 29.49 -11.26
C ASN A 297 12.16 28.12 -11.88
N GLY A 298 11.48 27.24 -11.13
CA GLY A 298 11.15 25.88 -11.57
C GLY A 298 12.28 24.87 -11.41
N GLN A 299 13.51 25.30 -11.12
CA GLN A 299 14.65 24.38 -11.00
C GLN A 299 14.63 23.64 -9.65
N PRO A 300 15.07 22.37 -9.61
CA PRO A 300 15.16 21.62 -8.36
C PRO A 300 16.12 22.28 -7.35
N VAL A 301 15.70 22.34 -6.08
CA VAL A 301 16.49 22.87 -4.95
C VAL A 301 16.41 21.92 -3.77
N GLU A 302 17.57 21.58 -3.21
CA GLU A 302 17.64 20.75 -2.01
C GLU A 302 17.28 21.56 -0.75
N ARG A 303 16.40 21.03 0.10
CA ARG A 303 16.07 21.62 1.40
C ARG A 303 16.16 20.56 2.50
N LYS A 304 16.84 20.89 3.60
CA LYS A 304 16.77 20.12 4.85
C LYS A 304 15.56 20.61 5.66
N VAL A 305 14.66 19.69 5.97
CA VAL A 305 13.36 20.00 6.58
C VAL A 305 12.98 18.93 7.61
N ILE A 306 11.95 19.20 8.40
CA ILE A 306 11.23 18.17 9.16
C ILE A 306 9.92 17.91 8.44
N VAL A 307 9.59 16.64 8.23
CA VAL A 307 8.33 16.21 7.63
C VAL A 307 7.48 15.46 8.64
N GLY A 308 6.16 15.53 8.47
CA GLY A 308 5.17 14.74 9.19
C GLY A 308 4.38 13.84 8.24
N LEU A 309 4.13 12.59 8.64
CA LEU A 309 3.32 11.67 7.86
C LEU A 309 1.86 12.12 7.87
N VAL A 310 1.25 12.29 6.70
CA VAL A 310 -0.13 12.76 6.52
C VAL A 310 -1.05 11.76 5.83
N GLY A 311 -0.50 10.75 5.17
CA GLY A 311 -1.28 9.68 4.53
C GLY A 311 -0.45 8.43 4.28
N LEU A 312 -1.10 7.27 4.26
CA LEU A 312 -0.47 5.96 4.05
C LEU A 312 -1.44 5.02 3.33
N HIS A 313 -0.95 4.37 2.29
CA HIS A 313 -1.55 3.13 1.75
C HIS A 313 -0.72 1.93 2.16
N ILE A 314 -1.41 0.82 2.45
CA ILE A 314 -0.84 -0.51 2.64
C ILE A 314 -1.58 -1.44 1.68
N GLY A 315 -0.88 -1.90 0.63
CA GLY A 315 -1.32 -3.01 -0.21
C GLY A 315 -0.73 -4.31 0.31
N HIS A 316 -1.53 -5.38 0.39
CA HIS A 316 -1.07 -6.70 0.82
C HIS A 316 -1.74 -7.84 0.05
N LYS A 317 -0.95 -8.70 -0.61
CA LYS A 317 -1.48 -9.91 -1.24
C LYS A 317 -1.59 -11.07 -0.27
N SER A 318 -2.78 -11.65 -0.16
CA SER A 318 -3.05 -12.78 0.72
C SER A 318 -3.84 -13.90 0.03
N THR A 319 -3.94 -15.06 0.69
CA THR A 319 -4.64 -16.23 0.15
C THR A 319 -6.13 -15.96 -0.04
N THR A 320 -6.76 -15.25 0.90
CA THR A 320 -8.18 -14.89 0.79
C THR A 320 -8.43 -13.72 -0.17
N SER A 321 -7.41 -12.92 -0.44
CA SER A 321 -7.52 -11.69 -1.21
C SER A 321 -6.45 -11.63 -2.32
N PRO A 322 -6.64 -12.41 -3.41
CA PRO A 322 -5.71 -12.41 -4.55
C PRO A 322 -5.74 -11.09 -5.34
N GLN A 323 -6.81 -10.30 -5.23
CA GLN A 323 -6.85 -8.90 -5.70
C GLN A 323 -6.30 -7.89 -4.65
N TRP A 324 -5.57 -8.42 -3.66
CA TRP A 324 -4.96 -7.74 -2.53
C TRP A 324 -5.97 -7.14 -1.54
N ILE A 325 -5.48 -6.95 -0.32
CA ILE A 325 -6.11 -6.17 0.74
C ILE A 325 -5.51 -4.77 0.68
N TRP A 326 -6.36 -3.74 0.63
CA TRP A 326 -5.95 -2.35 0.52
C TRP A 326 -6.42 -1.59 1.75
N SER A 327 -5.48 -1.08 2.52
CA SER A 327 -5.79 -0.31 3.73
C SER A 327 -5.29 1.10 3.53
N THR A 328 -6.13 2.11 3.82
CA THR A 328 -5.71 3.50 3.73
C THR A 328 -5.93 4.27 5.02
N PHE A 329 -4.89 4.96 5.45
CA PHE A 329 -4.85 5.73 6.68
C PHE A 329 -4.51 7.18 6.39
N GLU A 330 -5.08 8.06 7.20
CA GLU A 330 -4.83 9.49 7.13
C GLU A 330 -4.54 10.07 8.50
N GLN A 331 -3.80 11.17 8.53
CA GLN A 331 -3.65 11.99 9.73
C GLN A 331 -4.95 12.76 9.98
N VAL A 332 -5.38 12.84 11.25
CA VAL A 332 -6.72 13.32 11.64
C VAL A 332 -6.97 14.80 11.35
N ASP A 333 -5.92 15.61 11.30
CA ASP A 333 -5.95 17.07 11.07
C ASP A 333 -5.84 17.43 9.58
N ASN A 334 -5.99 16.47 8.67
CA ASN A 334 -5.88 16.74 7.22
C ASN A 334 -6.98 17.69 6.72
N LEU A 335 -8.23 17.45 7.11
CA LEU A 335 -9.42 18.15 6.60
C LEU A 335 -10.17 18.96 7.66
N ASP A 336 -10.07 18.55 8.92
CA ASP A 336 -10.79 19.17 10.02
C ASP A 336 -9.98 19.08 11.31
N VAL A 337 -10.18 20.05 12.20
CA VAL A 337 -9.60 20.11 13.55
C VAL A 337 -10.67 20.64 14.49
N ASP A 338 -10.79 20.08 15.69
CA ASP A 338 -11.73 20.62 16.69
C ASP A 338 -11.26 22.01 17.14
N PRO A 339 -11.93 23.11 16.76
CA PRO A 339 -11.46 24.45 17.08
C PRO A 339 -11.71 24.82 18.55
N VAL A 340 -12.55 24.08 19.27
CA VAL A 340 -12.82 24.29 20.70
C VAL A 340 -11.72 23.62 21.53
N ALA A 341 -11.40 22.37 21.22
CA ALA A 341 -10.32 21.65 21.89
C ALA A 341 -8.93 22.14 21.46
N HIS A 342 -8.79 22.60 20.22
CA HIS A 342 -7.53 22.96 19.59
C HIS A 342 -7.60 24.29 18.83
N PRO A 343 -7.86 25.44 19.50
CA PRO A 343 -8.12 26.74 18.87
C PRO A 343 -6.95 27.35 18.09
N LYS A 344 -5.77 26.71 18.14
CA LYS A 344 -4.55 27.15 17.44
C LYS A 344 -4.17 26.26 16.26
N LEU A 345 -4.88 25.14 16.07
CA LEU A 345 -4.66 24.25 14.94
C LEU A 345 -5.56 24.70 13.77
N ALA A 346 -5.05 24.50 12.57
CA ALA A 346 -5.80 24.62 11.33
C ALA A 346 -5.64 23.31 10.54
N PRO A 347 -6.62 22.91 9.73
CA PRO A 347 -6.48 21.72 8.90
C PRO A 347 -5.32 21.85 7.90
N SER A 348 -4.66 20.74 7.61
CA SER A 348 -3.48 20.73 6.76
C SER A 348 -3.79 21.05 5.30
N PHE A 349 -4.99 20.69 4.82
CA PHE A 349 -5.35 20.74 3.39
C PHE A 349 -6.69 21.41 3.10
N PHE A 350 -7.34 22.02 4.09
CA PHE A 350 -8.63 22.69 3.90
C PHE A 350 -8.68 23.97 4.74
N ASP A 351 -9.05 25.10 4.13
CA ASP A 351 -9.30 26.35 4.82
C ASP A 351 -10.80 26.51 5.11
N PRO A 352 -11.24 26.35 6.37
CA PRO A 352 -12.65 26.50 6.74
C PRO A 352 -13.17 27.94 6.55
N ASN A 353 -12.29 28.93 6.37
CA ASN A 353 -12.66 30.32 6.12
C ASN A 353 -12.84 30.64 4.63
N CYS A 354 -12.63 29.68 3.72
CA CYS A 354 -12.89 29.84 2.30
C CYS A 354 -14.03 28.91 1.80
N PRO A 355 -15.30 29.18 2.18
CA PRO A 355 -16.43 28.30 1.83
C PRO A 355 -16.74 28.26 0.32
N ILE A 356 -16.20 29.19 -0.47
CA ILE A 356 -16.41 29.27 -1.92
C ILE A 356 -15.22 28.75 -2.72
N CYS A 357 -14.13 28.33 -2.06
CA CYS A 357 -12.97 27.84 -2.78
C CYS A 357 -13.28 26.51 -3.47
N ALA A 358 -12.88 26.37 -4.73
CA ALA A 358 -13.04 25.14 -5.47
C ALA A 358 -12.14 24.04 -4.88
N VAL A 359 -12.75 22.90 -4.57
CA VAL A 359 -12.05 21.76 -3.96
C VAL A 359 -11.50 20.80 -5.02
N ASN A 360 -10.46 20.06 -4.66
CA ASN A 360 -9.83 19.00 -5.46
C ASN A 360 -9.43 19.45 -6.87
N GLN A 361 -9.01 20.70 -7.03
CA GLN A 361 -8.57 21.25 -8.32
C GLN A 361 -7.06 21.03 -8.52
N LEU A 362 -6.69 20.48 -9.67
CA LEU A 362 -5.30 20.35 -10.08
C LEU A 362 -4.63 21.74 -10.15
N PRO A 363 -3.50 21.97 -9.45
CA PRO A 363 -2.76 23.21 -9.53
C PRO A 363 -2.31 23.49 -10.96
N GLN A 364 -2.44 24.74 -11.39
CA GLN A 364 -2.00 25.18 -12.72
C GLN A 364 -0.58 25.72 -12.66
N GLN A 365 0.24 25.36 -13.64
CA GLN A 365 1.56 25.95 -13.80
C GLN A 365 1.47 27.37 -14.36
N VAL A 366 2.36 28.24 -13.90
CA VAL A 366 2.59 29.57 -14.47
C VAL A 366 4.05 29.62 -14.92
N ASN A 367 4.29 29.79 -16.23
CA ASN A 367 5.62 29.76 -16.82
C ASN A 367 6.44 28.50 -16.46
N GLY A 368 5.78 27.33 -16.42
CA GLY A 368 6.42 26.04 -16.09
C GLY A 368 6.71 25.84 -14.60
N VAL A 369 6.18 26.69 -13.72
CA VAL A 369 6.39 26.65 -12.26
C VAL A 369 5.04 26.44 -11.60
N TYR A 370 4.92 25.48 -10.68
CA TYR A 370 3.76 25.40 -9.79
C TYR A 370 3.83 26.51 -8.73
N PRO A 371 2.90 27.47 -8.72
CA PRO A 371 2.82 28.47 -7.66
C PRO A 371 2.50 27.81 -6.31
N ARG A 372 2.93 28.40 -5.20
CA ARG A 372 2.64 27.93 -3.84
C ARG A 372 1.22 28.30 -3.38
N ILE A 373 0.23 28.02 -4.21
CA ILE A 373 -1.19 28.25 -3.92
C ILE A 373 -1.73 26.97 -3.26
N PRO A 374 -2.24 27.05 -2.01
CA PRO A 374 -2.79 25.88 -1.33
C PRO A 374 -3.91 25.19 -2.12
N THR A 375 -3.85 23.87 -2.16
CA THR A 375 -4.94 23.04 -2.67
C THR A 375 -6.03 22.98 -1.60
N GLN A 376 -7.28 23.24 -1.98
CA GLN A 376 -8.42 23.00 -1.10
C GLN A 376 -8.89 21.58 -1.32
N VAL A 377 -8.73 20.73 -0.31
CA VAL A 377 -9.02 19.31 -0.42
C VAL A 377 -10.37 19.00 0.22
N SER A 378 -11.13 18.14 -0.44
CA SER A 378 -12.39 17.61 0.09
C SER A 378 -12.46 16.10 -0.08
N ARG A 379 -13.17 15.43 0.84
CA ARG A 379 -13.47 14.01 0.74
C ARG A 379 -14.82 13.79 0.04
N ALA A 380 -14.84 13.02 -1.04
CA ALA A 380 -16.08 12.72 -1.76
C ALA A 380 -16.95 11.68 -1.03
N ILE A 381 -16.34 10.64 -0.44
CA ILE A 381 -17.03 9.57 0.28
C ILE A 381 -16.65 9.64 1.76
N PRO A 382 -17.59 9.91 2.69
CA PRO A 382 -17.26 10.05 4.11
C PRO A 382 -16.73 8.75 4.71
N ILE A 383 -15.93 8.87 5.77
CA ILE A 383 -15.50 7.71 6.57
C ILE A 383 -16.75 7.03 7.16
N PRO A 384 -16.98 5.73 6.92
CA PRO A 384 -18.16 5.06 7.45
C PRO A 384 -18.23 5.08 8.98
N GLY A 385 -19.44 5.12 9.54
CA GLY A 385 -19.65 5.27 10.98
C GLY A 385 -19.06 4.14 11.83
N ASP A 386 -19.02 2.91 11.30
CA ASP A 386 -18.37 1.77 11.94
C ASP A 386 -16.85 1.91 11.96
N LYS A 387 -16.23 2.56 10.97
CA LYS A 387 -14.80 2.91 10.95
C LYS A 387 -14.51 4.01 11.94
N LEU A 388 -15.33 5.07 11.99
CA LEU A 388 -15.21 6.12 13.02
C LEU A 388 -15.27 5.52 14.43
N ALA A 389 -16.19 4.60 14.69
CA ALA A 389 -16.30 3.92 15.97
C ALA A 389 -15.08 3.04 16.29
N LEU A 390 -14.53 2.33 15.30
CA LEU A 390 -13.31 1.53 15.48
C LEU A 390 -12.08 2.43 15.70
N ASN A 391 -11.93 3.50 14.93
CA ASN A 391 -10.88 4.50 15.07
C ASN A 391 -10.89 5.10 16.47
N ALA A 392 -12.06 5.48 17.00
CA ALA A 392 -12.18 5.99 18.36
C ALA A 392 -11.66 4.98 19.42
N GLN A 393 -11.89 3.68 19.24
CA GLN A 393 -11.35 2.64 20.12
C GLN A 393 -9.83 2.52 20.00
N ALA A 394 -9.30 2.47 18.78
CA ALA A 394 -7.87 2.40 18.50
C ALA A 394 -7.14 3.61 19.10
N GLN A 395 -7.65 4.81 18.82
CA GLN A 395 -7.11 6.08 19.30
C GLN A 395 -7.16 6.19 20.83
N ALA A 396 -8.22 5.68 21.47
CA ALA A 396 -8.29 5.64 22.94
C ALA A 396 -7.18 4.77 23.55
N VAL A 397 -6.94 3.58 22.98
CA VAL A 397 -5.84 2.69 23.41
C VAL A 397 -4.48 3.36 23.16
N LEU A 398 -4.26 3.90 21.96
CA LEU A 398 -3.01 4.54 21.59
C LEU A 398 -2.72 5.82 22.41
N LYS A 399 -3.76 6.57 22.77
CA LYS A 399 -3.68 7.72 23.67
C LYS A 399 -3.26 7.31 25.08
N GLN A 400 -3.83 6.24 25.62
CA GLN A 400 -3.43 5.71 26.94
C GLN A 400 -1.97 5.30 26.98
N LEU A 401 -1.43 4.81 25.86
CA LEU A 401 -0.02 4.48 25.71
C LEU A 401 0.88 5.71 25.50
N GLY A 402 0.32 6.89 25.20
CA GLY A 402 1.10 8.07 24.80
C GLY A 402 1.70 7.94 23.41
N SER A 403 1.08 7.16 22.52
CA SER A 403 1.58 6.92 21.17
C SER A 403 1.14 8.03 20.20
N VAL A 404 2.05 8.48 19.32
CA VAL A 404 1.72 9.44 18.25
C VAL A 404 0.71 8.88 17.25
N TRP A 405 0.61 7.55 17.16
CA TRP A 405 -0.31 6.87 16.25
C TRP A 405 -1.80 7.11 16.60
N GLN A 406 -2.10 7.70 17.75
CA GLN A 406 -3.45 8.17 18.11
C GLN A 406 -3.99 9.26 17.17
N TYR A 407 -3.14 9.92 16.40
CA TYR A 407 -3.52 10.99 15.46
C TYR A 407 -3.69 10.49 14.02
N TYR A 408 -3.87 9.19 13.85
CA TYR A 408 -4.14 8.55 12.57
C TYR A 408 -5.47 7.81 12.63
N GLN A 409 -6.11 7.65 11.47
CA GLN A 409 -7.40 7.00 11.35
C GLN A 409 -7.47 6.17 10.07
N LEU A 410 -8.08 4.99 10.17
CA LEU A 410 -8.44 4.17 9.02
C LEU A 410 -9.60 4.84 8.28
N ILE A 411 -9.46 5.05 6.97
CA ILE A 411 -10.56 5.53 6.14
C ILE A 411 -11.48 4.36 5.81
N ASP A 412 -10.92 3.30 5.23
CA ASP A 412 -11.57 2.00 5.05
C ASP A 412 -10.52 0.94 4.65
N THR A 413 -10.96 -0.32 4.59
CA THR A 413 -10.22 -1.45 4.06
C THR A 413 -10.97 -2.06 2.88
N GLN A 414 -10.33 -2.06 1.71
CA GLN A 414 -10.87 -2.65 0.50
C GLN A 414 -10.33 -4.05 0.24
N TRP A 415 -11.22 -5.00 -0.07
CA TRP A 415 -10.88 -6.40 -0.32
C TRP A 415 -11.93 -7.09 -1.24
N PRO A 416 -11.61 -8.22 -1.88
CA PRO A 416 -12.52 -8.94 -2.77
C PRO A 416 -13.51 -9.84 -2.01
N THR A 417 -14.82 -9.58 -2.14
CA THR A 417 -15.87 -10.44 -1.55
C THR A 417 -16.09 -11.74 -2.31
N ASN A 418 -15.73 -11.78 -3.59
CA ASN A 418 -15.75 -12.98 -4.42
C ASN A 418 -14.45 -13.06 -5.24
N PRO A 419 -13.36 -13.60 -4.67
CA PRO A 419 -12.04 -13.67 -5.31
C PRO A 419 -11.99 -14.32 -6.70
N LYS A 420 -13.02 -15.11 -7.07
CA LYS A 420 -13.14 -15.79 -8.36
C LYS A 420 -13.93 -15.00 -9.41
N ALA A 421 -14.56 -13.89 -9.03
CA ALA A 421 -15.27 -13.03 -9.97
C ALA A 421 -14.26 -12.39 -10.92
N ALA A 422 -14.43 -12.62 -12.22
CA ALA A 422 -13.63 -11.95 -13.24
C ALA A 422 -13.96 -10.45 -13.30
N PRO A 423 -13.05 -9.59 -13.79
CA PRO A 423 -13.37 -8.22 -14.18
C PRO A 423 -14.59 -8.16 -15.08
N SER A 424 -15.43 -7.17 -14.83
CA SER A 424 -16.52 -6.86 -15.75
C SER A 424 -15.96 -6.19 -16.99
N SER A 425 -16.41 -6.59 -18.17
CA SER A 425 -16.06 -5.89 -19.41
C SER A 425 -16.56 -4.44 -19.33
N TRP A 426 -15.75 -3.47 -19.78
CA TRP A 426 -16.14 -2.06 -19.82
C TRP A 426 -17.48 -1.82 -20.52
N ASN A 427 -17.78 -2.55 -21.60
CA ASN A 427 -19.06 -2.46 -22.32
C ASN A 427 -20.12 -3.49 -21.86
N GLY A 428 -19.93 -4.06 -20.67
CA GLY A 428 -20.80 -5.08 -20.07
C GLY A 428 -22.08 -4.52 -19.45
N GLY A 429 -22.18 -3.20 -19.37
CA GLY A 429 -23.32 -2.49 -18.81
C GLY A 429 -23.14 -2.10 -17.35
N LEU A 430 -23.90 -1.08 -16.94
CA LEU A 430 -23.90 -0.57 -15.57
C LEU A 430 -24.81 -1.39 -14.64
N PRO A 431 -24.45 -1.49 -13.34
CA PRO A 431 -23.31 -0.83 -12.70
C PRO A 431 -21.98 -1.62 -12.79
N ASN A 432 -22.02 -2.87 -13.25
CA ASN A 432 -20.92 -3.83 -13.13
C ASN A 432 -19.62 -3.38 -13.79
N ALA A 433 -19.69 -2.67 -14.92
CA ALA A 433 -18.51 -2.12 -15.60
C ALA A 433 -17.68 -1.17 -14.72
N ILE A 434 -18.31 -0.56 -13.70
CA ILE A 434 -17.66 0.27 -12.68
C ILE A 434 -17.43 -0.56 -11.40
N THR A 435 -18.49 -1.16 -10.85
CA THR A 435 -18.46 -1.71 -9.49
C THR A 435 -17.66 -2.99 -9.35
N ASN A 436 -17.40 -3.70 -10.45
CA ASN A 436 -16.52 -4.85 -10.51
C ASN A 436 -15.50 -4.68 -11.65
N LYS A 437 -15.06 -3.43 -11.89
CA LYS A 437 -13.92 -3.11 -12.75
C LYS A 437 -12.71 -4.02 -12.47
N PRO A 438 -12.24 -4.20 -11.22
CA PRO A 438 -11.03 -4.98 -10.94
C PRO A 438 -11.22 -6.50 -10.90
N GLY A 439 -12.46 -7.00 -11.01
CA GLY A 439 -12.79 -8.35 -10.56
C GLY A 439 -12.83 -8.46 -9.03
N GLY A 440 -13.13 -9.63 -8.51
CA GLY A 440 -13.15 -9.86 -7.06
C GLY A 440 -14.40 -9.35 -6.32
N ASN A 441 -15.29 -8.60 -6.98
CA ASN A 441 -16.41 -7.86 -6.35
C ASN A 441 -15.92 -7.05 -5.12
N PRO A 442 -15.19 -5.93 -5.36
CA PRO A 442 -14.57 -5.14 -4.29
C PRO A 442 -15.60 -4.62 -3.27
N THR A 443 -15.23 -4.62 -2.00
CA THR A 443 -15.93 -3.90 -0.95
C THR A 443 -14.94 -3.07 -0.11
N PRO A 444 -15.21 -1.79 0.18
CA PRO A 444 -16.18 -0.96 -0.55
C PRO A 444 -15.80 -0.88 -2.04
N VAL A 445 -16.74 -0.47 -2.91
CA VAL A 445 -16.43 -0.30 -4.35
C VAL A 445 -15.43 0.82 -4.57
N MET A 446 -15.57 1.91 -3.81
CA MET A 446 -14.80 3.15 -3.94
C MET A 446 -14.04 3.43 -2.65
N LEU A 447 -12.77 3.81 -2.77
CA LEU A 447 -11.90 4.10 -1.63
C LEU A 447 -10.73 4.99 -2.05
N THR A 448 -10.67 6.21 -1.53
CA THR A 448 -9.62 7.19 -1.84
C THR A 448 -9.00 7.76 -0.57
N ASN A 449 -7.70 8.04 -0.63
CA ASN A 449 -6.99 8.85 0.35
C ASN A 449 -6.89 10.29 -0.15
N VAL A 450 -7.25 11.25 0.69
CA VAL A 450 -7.29 12.65 0.23
C VAL A 450 -5.92 13.25 -0.07
N THR A 451 -4.85 12.62 0.40
CA THR A 451 -3.47 13.06 0.13
C THR A 451 -2.87 12.40 -1.11
N MET A 452 -3.42 11.29 -1.61
CA MET A 452 -2.84 10.54 -2.73
C MET A 452 -3.73 10.52 -3.96
N GLU A 453 -5.05 10.47 -3.77
CA GLU A 453 -6.06 10.48 -4.82
C GLU A 453 -6.88 11.79 -4.79
N THR A 454 -6.27 12.90 -4.34
CA THR A 454 -6.92 14.22 -4.21
C THR A 454 -7.77 14.56 -5.42
N TYR A 455 -7.19 14.41 -6.62
CA TYR A 455 -7.78 14.80 -7.89
C TYR A 455 -8.64 13.71 -8.54
N PHE A 456 -8.79 12.55 -7.87
CA PHE A 456 -9.56 11.38 -8.31
C PHE A 456 -10.89 11.21 -7.55
N GLN A 457 -11.34 12.31 -6.97
CA GLN A 457 -12.57 12.42 -6.18
C GLN A 457 -13.63 13.27 -6.91
N THR A 458 -13.74 13.09 -8.24
CA THR A 458 -14.62 13.88 -9.11
C THR A 458 -16.10 13.84 -8.72
N GLY A 459 -16.57 12.70 -8.19
CA GLY A 459 -17.96 12.53 -7.79
C GLY A 459 -18.86 12.35 -9.01
N ASN A 460 -19.66 13.36 -9.36
CA ASN A 460 -20.59 13.26 -10.50
C ASN A 460 -19.83 13.39 -11.83
N GLN A 461 -19.72 12.30 -12.59
CA GLN A 461 -19.03 12.24 -13.88
C GLN A 461 -19.67 11.23 -14.85
N GLN A 462 -19.27 11.24 -16.12
CA GLN A 462 -19.72 10.21 -17.07
C GLN A 462 -19.25 8.82 -16.60
N ALA A 463 -20.13 7.82 -16.73
CA ALA A 463 -19.87 6.43 -16.32
C ALA A 463 -18.54 5.88 -16.87
N CYS A 464 -18.25 6.17 -18.13
CA CYS A 464 -17.05 5.69 -18.83
C CYS A 464 -15.71 6.11 -18.20
N HIS A 465 -15.69 7.14 -17.34
CA HIS A 465 -14.51 7.54 -16.58
C HIS A 465 -14.18 6.60 -15.40
N GLY A 466 -15.06 5.68 -15.05
CA GLY A 466 -14.84 4.68 -14.00
C GLY A 466 -14.72 3.25 -14.52
N GLU A 467 -14.58 3.07 -15.84
CA GLU A 467 -14.53 1.77 -16.51
C GLU A 467 -13.11 1.46 -17.00
N GLU A 468 -12.74 0.18 -17.11
CA GLU A 468 -11.46 -0.22 -17.74
C GLU A 468 -11.54 -0.20 -19.27
N ARG A 469 -11.36 0.98 -19.87
CA ARG A 469 -11.51 1.14 -21.31
C ARG A 469 -10.28 0.64 -22.09
N PRO A 470 -10.45 -0.02 -23.25
CA PRO A 470 -9.34 -0.35 -24.12
C PRO A 470 -8.63 0.89 -24.63
N ALA A 471 -7.32 0.77 -24.89
CA ALA A 471 -6.54 1.84 -25.50
C ALA A 471 -7.21 2.35 -26.79
N GLY A 472 -7.31 3.69 -26.92
CA GLY A 472 -7.94 4.35 -28.07
C GLY A 472 -9.48 4.49 -28.00
N VAL A 473 -10.13 3.94 -26.97
CA VAL A 473 -11.58 4.12 -26.76
C VAL A 473 -11.83 5.31 -25.85
N ASN A 474 -12.25 6.45 -26.42
CA ASN A 474 -12.54 7.67 -25.67
C ASN A 474 -13.99 7.75 -25.14
N CYS A 475 -14.17 8.46 -24.03
CA CYS A 475 -15.48 8.84 -23.53
C CYS A 475 -16.10 9.80 -24.55
N PRO A 476 -17.37 9.60 -24.95
CA PRO A 476 -18.04 10.51 -25.85
C PRO A 476 -18.08 11.93 -25.29
N ALA A 477 -17.85 12.93 -26.14
CA ALA A 477 -17.93 14.35 -25.77
C ALA A 477 -19.38 14.84 -25.53
N VAL A 478 -20.35 13.94 -25.43
CA VAL A 478 -21.77 14.27 -25.26
C VAL A 478 -21.99 14.61 -23.78
N PRO A 479 -22.63 15.75 -23.44
CA PRO A 479 -22.90 16.10 -22.05
C PRO A 479 -23.62 14.95 -21.33
N PRO A 480 -23.18 14.55 -20.12
CA PRO A 480 -23.84 13.50 -19.39
C PRO A 480 -25.30 13.90 -19.13
N VAL A 481 -26.24 13.04 -19.52
CA VAL A 481 -27.65 13.26 -19.20
C VAL A 481 -27.89 12.60 -17.84
N TRP A 482 -28.42 13.35 -16.87
CA TRP A 482 -28.92 12.73 -15.64
C TRP A 482 -30.06 11.81 -16.01
N ASN A 483 -29.78 10.51 -16.10
CA ASN A 483 -30.82 9.50 -16.22
C ASN A 483 -30.93 8.82 -14.86
N SER A 484 -32.09 8.94 -14.21
CA SER A 484 -32.40 8.15 -13.02
C SER A 484 -32.63 6.66 -13.35
N ALA A 485 -32.17 6.20 -14.52
CA ALA A 485 -32.61 4.95 -15.15
C ALA A 485 -32.17 3.71 -14.36
N LEU A 486 -31.19 3.83 -13.46
CA LEU A 486 -30.76 2.77 -12.55
C LEU A 486 -31.77 2.47 -11.42
N ASN A 487 -32.62 3.43 -11.03
CA ASN A 487 -33.55 3.22 -9.91
C ASN A 487 -34.83 2.49 -10.33
N ASN A 488 -35.18 2.50 -11.64
CA ASN A 488 -36.47 2.02 -12.14
C ASN A 488 -36.39 1.07 -13.35
N LYS A 489 -35.19 0.65 -13.80
CA LYS A 489 -35.02 -0.38 -14.87
C LYS A 489 -34.26 -1.59 -14.34
N PRO A 490 -34.56 -2.82 -14.82
CA PRO A 490 -33.73 -3.99 -14.53
C PRO A 490 -32.31 -3.80 -15.10
N PRO A 491 -31.25 -4.08 -14.34
CA PRO A 491 -29.89 -4.16 -14.87
C PRO A 491 -29.77 -5.26 -15.95
N PRO A 492 -28.89 -5.10 -16.96
CA PRO A 492 -28.04 -3.93 -17.21
C PRO A 492 -28.65 -2.92 -18.21
N LEU A 493 -28.32 -1.62 -18.07
CA LEU A 493 -28.55 -0.62 -19.12
C LEU A 493 -27.80 -1.04 -20.39
N VAL A 494 -28.49 -1.08 -21.53
CA VAL A 494 -27.94 -1.54 -22.82
C VAL A 494 -26.89 -0.58 -23.40
N LYS A 495 -25.99 -1.13 -24.23
CA LYS A 495 -24.77 -0.50 -24.80
C LYS A 495 -24.92 0.91 -25.40
N SER A 496 -26.10 1.33 -25.86
CA SER A 496 -26.31 2.64 -26.49
C SER A 496 -26.37 3.81 -25.49
N ASP A 497 -26.82 3.55 -24.26
CA ASP A 497 -27.09 4.60 -23.25
C ASP A 497 -25.93 4.74 -22.24
N HIS A 498 -25.04 3.75 -22.26
CA HIS A 498 -23.97 3.50 -21.29
C HIS A 498 -22.97 4.68 -21.13
N PRO A 499 -22.33 5.19 -22.20
CA PRO A 499 -21.27 6.17 -22.03
C PRO A 499 -21.77 7.60 -21.72
N ASN A 500 -23.07 7.88 -21.87
CA ASN A 500 -23.67 9.20 -21.61
C ASN A 500 -24.38 9.27 -20.24
N THR A 501 -24.29 8.20 -19.44
CA THR A 501 -24.93 8.14 -18.12
C THR A 501 -24.09 8.90 -17.10
N LEU A 502 -24.71 9.84 -16.37
CA LEU A 502 -24.07 10.47 -15.21
C LEU A 502 -24.10 9.51 -14.02
N THR A 503 -22.94 9.22 -13.43
CA THR A 503 -22.81 8.42 -12.21
C THR A 503 -22.05 9.21 -11.15
N PHE A 504 -22.35 8.91 -9.88
CA PHE A 504 -21.47 9.31 -8.79
C PHE A 504 -20.40 8.23 -8.63
N GLN A 505 -19.14 8.59 -8.82
CA GLN A 505 -18.00 7.71 -8.65
C GLN A 505 -16.74 8.52 -8.32
N SER A 506 -15.95 8.00 -7.36
CA SER A 506 -14.53 8.31 -7.22
C SER A 506 -13.72 7.13 -7.78
N GLU A 507 -12.44 7.06 -7.47
CA GLU A 507 -11.64 5.85 -7.72
C GLU A 507 -11.60 4.91 -6.50
N SER A 508 -10.95 3.76 -6.67
CA SER A 508 -10.59 2.84 -5.61
C SER A 508 -9.18 2.26 -5.76
N CYS A 509 -8.62 1.73 -4.68
CA CYS A 509 -7.32 1.06 -4.71
C CYS A 509 -7.32 -0.11 -5.70
N MET A 510 -8.24 -1.08 -5.56
CA MET A 510 -8.39 -2.21 -6.47
C MET A 510 -8.69 -1.75 -7.90
N GLY A 511 -9.61 -0.80 -8.09
CA GLY A 511 -10.00 -0.28 -9.41
C GLY A 511 -8.82 0.33 -10.16
N CYS A 512 -8.10 1.24 -9.52
CA CYS A 512 -6.88 1.86 -10.04
C CYS A 512 -5.80 0.79 -10.28
N HIS A 513 -5.45 0.02 -9.26
CA HIS A 513 -4.38 -0.97 -9.35
C HIS A 513 -4.70 -2.12 -10.31
N SER A 514 -5.96 -2.40 -10.64
CA SER A 514 -6.29 -3.46 -11.61
C SER A 514 -5.75 -3.16 -13.00
N SER A 515 -5.56 -1.90 -13.39
CA SER A 515 -5.00 -1.52 -14.69
C SER A 515 -3.49 -1.75 -14.79
N ALA A 516 -2.86 -2.37 -13.78
CA ALA A 516 -1.43 -2.63 -13.72
C ALA A 516 -0.92 -3.48 -14.90
N GLY A 517 0.18 -3.03 -15.49
CA GLY A 517 0.83 -3.67 -16.63
C GLY A 517 2.31 -3.95 -16.42
N ILE A 518 2.91 -4.71 -17.33
CA ILE A 518 4.35 -4.82 -17.53
C ILE A 518 4.70 -4.48 -18.99
N TRP A 519 5.94 -4.09 -19.25
CA TRP A 519 6.41 -3.86 -20.61
C TRP A 519 6.48 -5.17 -21.41
N THR A 520 5.76 -5.24 -22.53
CA THR A 520 5.76 -6.41 -23.44
C THR A 520 6.66 -6.22 -24.65
N SER A 521 6.88 -4.96 -25.04
CA SER A 521 7.83 -4.57 -26.08
C SER A 521 8.38 -3.18 -25.81
N TYR A 522 9.62 -2.92 -26.23
CA TYR A 522 10.25 -1.61 -26.13
C TYR A 522 11.28 -1.45 -27.25
N ASP A 523 11.27 -0.31 -27.91
CA ASP A 523 12.28 0.11 -28.88
C ASP A 523 13.13 1.23 -28.27
N PRO A 524 14.40 0.95 -27.91
CA PRO A 524 15.26 1.94 -27.29
C PRO A 524 15.69 3.09 -28.22
N LYS A 525 15.50 2.95 -29.55
CA LYS A 525 15.82 4.04 -30.49
C LYS A 525 14.76 5.12 -30.47
N THR A 526 13.50 4.73 -30.34
CA THR A 526 12.35 5.65 -30.32
C THR A 526 11.90 5.98 -28.91
N GLY A 527 12.28 5.17 -27.91
CA GLY A 527 11.79 5.29 -26.54
C GLY A 527 10.31 4.88 -26.40
N THR A 528 9.79 4.15 -27.39
CA THR A 528 8.37 3.74 -27.44
C THR A 528 8.24 2.23 -27.25
N GLY A 529 7.07 1.79 -26.82
CA GLY A 529 6.81 0.38 -26.58
C GLY A 529 5.35 0.11 -26.28
N ALA A 530 5.05 -1.12 -25.87
CA ALA A 530 3.72 -1.53 -25.45
C ALA A 530 3.81 -2.13 -24.05
N GLN A 531 2.76 -1.91 -23.27
CA GLN A 531 2.55 -2.53 -21.98
C GLN A 531 1.36 -3.48 -22.08
N SER A 532 1.35 -4.52 -21.26
CA SER A 532 0.19 -5.39 -21.08
C SER A 532 -0.92 -4.66 -20.33
N GLY A 533 -2.16 -5.11 -20.54
CA GLY A 533 -3.35 -4.49 -19.96
C GLY A 533 -3.71 -5.00 -18.56
N GLN A 534 -4.97 -4.76 -18.18
CA GLN A 534 -5.55 -5.09 -16.88
C GLN A 534 -5.12 -6.45 -16.31
N LEU A 535 -4.83 -6.47 -15.00
CA LEU A 535 -4.45 -7.62 -14.16
C LEU A 535 -3.13 -8.31 -14.51
N SER A 536 -2.35 -7.81 -15.47
CA SER A 536 -1.16 -8.51 -15.94
C SER A 536 0.07 -8.35 -15.04
N ALA A 537 0.09 -7.32 -14.20
CA ALA A 537 1.13 -7.10 -13.18
C ALA A 537 0.64 -7.38 -11.74
N ASP A 538 -0.46 -8.12 -11.59
CA ASP A 538 -0.97 -8.57 -10.29
C ASP A 538 -1.14 -7.41 -9.29
N PHE A 539 -1.84 -6.36 -9.75
CA PHE A 539 -2.12 -5.14 -9.01
C PHE A 539 -0.91 -4.27 -8.60
N SER A 540 0.32 -4.64 -8.94
CA SER A 540 1.50 -3.78 -8.74
C SER A 540 1.76 -2.92 -9.97
N TRP A 541 1.67 -1.60 -9.83
CA TRP A 541 1.99 -0.66 -10.91
C TRP A 541 3.49 -0.38 -11.06
N LEU A 542 4.28 -0.76 -10.05
CA LEU A 542 5.70 -0.42 -9.99
C LEU A 542 6.48 -0.93 -11.21
N PRO A 543 6.25 -2.16 -11.73
CA PRO A 543 6.91 -2.64 -12.93
C PRO A 543 6.74 -1.72 -14.14
N SER A 544 5.52 -1.36 -14.55
CA SER A 544 5.34 -0.53 -15.74
C SER A 544 5.68 0.93 -15.53
N GLN A 545 5.38 1.48 -14.35
CA GLN A 545 5.45 2.92 -14.08
C GLN A 545 6.83 3.41 -13.64
N LYS A 546 7.62 2.56 -12.97
CA LYS A 546 8.93 2.97 -12.42
C LYS A 546 10.12 2.44 -13.23
N ALA A 547 9.94 1.35 -13.99
CA ALA A 547 11.04 0.74 -14.71
C ALA A 547 11.61 1.64 -15.81
N SER A 548 12.93 1.63 -15.93
CA SER A 548 13.65 2.26 -17.04
C SER A 548 14.35 1.21 -17.89
N TYR A 549 14.63 1.53 -19.15
CA TYR A 549 15.38 0.67 -20.05
C TYR A 549 16.88 0.82 -19.81
N GLN A 550 17.59 -0.29 -19.69
CA GLN A 550 19.04 -0.31 -19.54
C GLN A 550 19.72 -0.25 -20.91
N THR A 551 20.47 0.82 -21.16
CA THR A 551 21.31 0.96 -22.36
C THR A 551 22.65 0.24 -22.17
N GLY A 552 23.03 -0.66 -23.08
CA GLY A 552 24.38 -1.23 -23.14
C GLY A 552 24.61 -2.57 -22.41
N GLY A 553 23.56 -3.30 -22.04
CA GLY A 553 23.64 -4.67 -21.49
C GLY A 553 23.39 -5.75 -22.54
N GLN A 554 24.34 -5.87 -23.48
CA GLN A 554 24.75 -7.07 -24.23
C GLN A 554 25.22 -8.25 -23.38
#